data_AF-A0A835DV40-F1
#
_entry.id   AF-A0A835DV40-F1
#
_cell.length_a   1.000
_cell.length_b   1.000
_cell.length_c   1.000
_cell.angle_alpha   90.00
_cell.angle_beta   90.00
_cell.angle_gamma   90.00
#
_symmetry.space_group_name_H-M   'P 1'
#
loop_
_entity.id
_entity.type
_entity.pdbx_description
1 polymer ?
#
loop_
_entity_poly.entity_id
_entity_poly.type
_entity_poly.pdbx_seq_one_letter_code
_entity_poly.pdbx_strand_id
1 'polypeptide(L)'
;MAETAPLSWSNIPLELAGLVLRCLDSHVDRVRFAAVCLQWRVAAREIPLPPPLPLLALPDGTVYSLPGRQPFHVPACSGYTEACGGNWLLFSVRTAAS
;
A
#
# COMPACT_ATOMS: atom_id res chain seq x y z
N MET A 1 41.09 4.82 7.78
CA MET A 1 39.68 5.03 8.16
C MET A 1 38.85 4.31 7.12
N ALA A 2 38.12 3.27 7.50
CA ALA A 2 37.29 2.53 6.54
C ALA A 2 35.98 3.30 6.33
N GLU A 3 35.82 3.87 5.15
CA GLU A 3 34.58 4.48 4.69
C GLU A 3 33.53 3.37 4.56
N THR A 4 32.68 3.17 5.57
CA THR A 4 31.50 2.30 5.43
C THR A 4 30.52 2.99 4.49
N ALA A 5 30.63 2.69 3.20
CA ALA A 5 29.64 3.07 2.21
C ALA A 5 28.23 2.72 2.73
N PRO A 6 27.22 3.58 2.50
CA PRO A 6 25.88 3.34 3.01
C PRO A 6 25.34 2.00 2.49
N LEU A 7 24.92 1.14 3.41
CA LEU A 7 24.31 -0.15 3.07
C LEU A 7 23.04 0.10 2.25
N SER A 8 22.99 -0.47 1.04
CA SER A 8 21.83 -0.36 0.16
C SER A 8 20.70 -1.26 0.66
N TRP A 9 19.45 -0.76 0.63
CA TRP A 9 18.25 -1.56 0.91
C TRP A 9 18.12 -2.79 0.00
N SER A 10 18.73 -2.75 -1.20
CA SER A 10 18.79 -3.88 -2.13
C SER A 10 19.68 -5.03 -1.65
N ASN A 11 20.53 -4.81 -0.65
CA ASN A 11 21.42 -5.85 -0.10
C ASN A 11 20.72 -6.73 0.96
N ILE A 12 19.49 -6.40 1.35
CA ILE A 12 18.72 -7.21 2.31
C ILE A 12 18.21 -8.47 1.57
N PRO A 13 18.52 -9.68 2.08
CA PRO A 13 18.02 -10.92 1.49
C PRO A 13 16.50 -10.95 1.39
N LEU A 14 16.01 -11.60 0.34
CA LEU A 14 14.59 -11.75 0.04
C LEU A 14 13.79 -12.33 1.22
N GLU A 15 14.34 -13.35 1.88
CA GLU A 15 13.80 -13.97 3.09
C GLU A 15 13.52 -12.94 4.21
N LEU A 16 14.50 -12.06 4.49
CA LEU A 16 14.38 -11.03 5.52
C LEU A 16 13.43 -9.91 5.11
N ALA A 17 13.49 -9.49 3.85
CA ALA A 17 12.53 -8.54 3.28
C ALA A 17 11.10 -9.09 3.44
N GLY A 18 10.94 -10.40 3.28
CA GLY A 18 9.67 -11.08 3.47
C GLY A 18 9.16 -11.13 4.90
N LEU A 19 10.05 -11.28 5.87
CA LEU A 19 9.70 -11.16 7.28
C LEU A 19 9.20 -9.76 7.60
N VAL A 20 9.89 -8.72 7.11
CA VAL A 20 9.45 -7.32 7.27
C VAL A 20 8.06 -7.14 6.67
N LEU A 21 7.86 -7.62 5.44
CA LEU A 21 6.58 -7.50 4.74
C LEU A 21 5.42 -8.19 5.49
N ARG A 22 5.66 -9.35 6.11
CA ARG A 22 4.65 -10.06 6.92
C ARG A 22 4.26 -9.30 8.19
N CYS A 23 5.11 -8.40 8.68
CA CYS A 23 4.79 -7.51 9.80
C CYS A 23 3.94 -6.30 9.39
N LEU A 24 3.65 -6.11 8.10
CA LEU A 24 2.86 -4.98 7.60
C LEU A 24 1.41 -5.39 7.38
N ASP A 25 0.53 -5.01 8.30
CA ASP A 25 -0.90 -5.29 8.20
C ASP A 25 -1.64 -4.29 7.29
N SER A 26 -1.17 -3.05 7.28
CA SER A 26 -1.72 -1.94 6.51
C SER A 26 -1.40 -2.08 5.02
N HIS A 27 -2.43 -1.94 4.18
CA HIS A 27 -2.28 -2.02 2.72
C HIS A 27 -1.25 -1.03 2.18
N VAL A 28 -1.32 0.22 2.66
CA VAL A 28 -0.44 1.30 2.22
C VAL A 28 1.02 1.00 2.56
N ASP A 29 1.28 0.38 3.70
CA ASP A 29 2.65 0.08 4.10
C ASP A 29 3.24 -1.05 3.25
N ARG A 30 2.42 -2.02 2.82
CA ARG A 30 2.83 -3.02 1.82
C ARG A 30 3.15 -2.39 0.46
N VAL A 31 2.38 -1.38 0.05
CA VAL A 31 2.66 -0.62 -1.18
C VAL A 31 3.96 0.16 -1.06
N ARG A 32 4.19 0.85 0.07
CA ARG A 32 5.43 1.58 0.35
C ARG A 32 6.65 0.66 0.39
N PHE A 33 6.49 -0.52 0.98
CA PHE A 33 7.52 -1.56 0.97
C PHE A 33 7.94 -1.93 -0.47
N ALA A 34 6.96 -2.18 -1.36
CA ALA A 34 7.23 -2.49 -2.76
C ALA A 34 7.81 -1.31 -3.58
N ALA A 35 7.83 -0.10 -3.01
CA ALA A 35 8.37 1.11 -3.63
C ALA A 35 9.83 1.40 -3.24
N VAL A 36 10.43 0.67 -2.28
CA VAL A 36 11.80 0.90 -1.81
C VAL A 36 12.83 0.65 -2.92
N CYS A 37 12.80 -0.54 -3.52
CA CYS A 37 13.66 -0.90 -4.64
C CYS A 37 13.06 -2.09 -5.42
N LEU A 38 13.70 -2.48 -6.54
CA LEU A 38 13.22 -3.60 -7.36
C LEU A 38 13.20 -4.93 -6.58
N GLN A 39 14.21 -5.20 -5.75
CA GLN A 39 14.27 -6.43 -4.94
C GLN A 39 13.09 -6.54 -3.96
N TRP A 40 12.74 -5.45 -3.28
CA TRP A 40 11.61 -5.42 -2.36
C TRP A 40 10.26 -5.58 -3.09
N ARG A 41 10.16 -5.01 -4.31
CA ARG A 41 9.00 -5.24 -5.16
C ARG A 41 8.83 -6.70 -5.57
N VAL A 42 9.93 -7.40 -5.85
CA VAL A 42 9.91 -8.85 -6.14
C VAL A 42 9.47 -9.62 -4.90
N ALA A 43 10.03 -9.32 -3.73
CA ALA A 43 9.60 -9.89 -2.45
C ALA A 43 8.09 -9.75 -2.24
N ALA A 44 7.55 -8.56 -2.50
CA ALA A 44 6.13 -8.28 -2.33
C ALA A 44 5.21 -9.06 -3.27
N ARG A 45 5.74 -9.59 -4.38
CA ARG A 45 4.98 -10.40 -5.35
C ARG A 45 5.10 -11.90 -5.08
N GLU A 46 6.24 -12.35 -4.58
CA GLU A 46 6.52 -13.78 -4.40
C GLU A 46 6.02 -14.32 -3.06
N ILE A 47 5.84 -13.45 -2.07
CA ILE A 47 5.45 -13.88 -0.73
C ILE A 47 3.93 -13.91 -0.60
N PRO A 48 3.34 -15.08 -0.28
CA PRO A 48 1.93 -15.15 0.03
C PRO A 48 1.65 -14.43 1.34
N LEU A 49 0.72 -13.47 1.31
CA LEU A 49 0.30 -12.68 2.46
C LEU A 49 -1.20 -12.85 2.70
N PRO A 50 -1.66 -12.72 3.96
CA PRO A 50 -3.09 -12.58 4.21
C PRO A 50 -3.63 -11.35 3.47
N PRO A 51 -4.92 -11.31 3.11
CA PRO A 51 -5.53 -10.14 2.47
C PRO A 51 -5.19 -8.85 3.24
N PRO A 52 -4.84 -7.76 2.55
CA PRO A 52 -4.60 -6.50 3.22
C PRO A 52 -5.89 -6.03 3.89
N LEU A 53 -5.75 -5.33 5.01
CA LEU A 53 -6.89 -4.74 5.69
C LEU A 53 -7.55 -3.63 4.86
N PRO A 54 -8.85 -3.35 5.09
CA PRO A 54 -9.62 -2.46 4.25
C PRO A 54 -9.10 -1.03 4.30
N LEU A 55 -9.22 -0.34 3.17
CA LEU A 55 -9.03 1.10 3.06
C LEU A 55 -10.39 1.81 3.22
N LEU A 56 -10.42 2.91 3.97
CA LEU A 56 -11.58 3.77 4.10
C LEU A 56 -11.34 5.05 3.28
N ALA A 57 -12.08 5.25 2.20
CA ALA A 57 -12.01 6.47 1.39
C ALA A 57 -13.19 7.39 1.71
N LEU A 58 -12.92 8.67 1.92
CA LEU A 58 -13.90 9.73 2.17
C LEU A 58 -14.19 10.50 0.86
N PRO A 59 -15.38 11.11 0.73
CA PRO A 59 -15.77 11.89 -0.45
C PRO A 59 -14.86 13.09 -0.75
N ASP A 60 -14.10 13.57 0.23
CA ASP A 60 -13.11 14.65 0.05
C ASP A 60 -11.81 14.16 -0.60
N GLY A 61 -11.69 12.86 -0.91
CA GLY A 61 -10.48 12.24 -1.45
C GLY A 61 -9.51 11.75 -0.39
N THR A 62 -9.82 11.89 0.90
CA THR A 62 -9.00 11.39 2.01
C THR A 62 -9.15 9.88 2.14
N VAL A 63 -8.05 9.14 2.21
CA VAL A 63 -8.03 7.68 2.37
C VAL A 63 -7.27 7.29 3.64
N TYR A 64 -7.85 6.39 4.42
CA TYR A 64 -7.27 5.80 5.62
C TYR A 64 -6.92 4.34 5.36
N SER A 65 -5.70 3.94 5.74
CA SER A 65 -5.31 2.54 5.86
C SER A 65 -5.60 2.06 7.27
N LEU A 66 -5.99 0.80 7.45
CA LEU A 66 -6.21 0.19 8.77
C LEU A 66 -5.22 -0.98 8.96
N PRO A 67 -4.55 -1.15 10.13
CA PRO A 67 -4.28 -0.12 11.12
C PRO A 67 -3.20 0.82 10.59
N GLY A 68 -3.61 1.99 10.10
CA GLY A 68 -2.71 3.05 9.65
C GLY A 68 -3.00 4.30 10.46
N ARG A 69 -1.95 5.03 10.83
CA ARG A 69 -2.10 6.26 11.64
C ARG A 69 -2.30 7.52 10.81
N GLN A 70 -1.88 7.51 9.54
CA GLN A 70 -1.85 8.72 8.73
C GLN A 70 -2.69 8.56 7.46
N PRO A 71 -3.69 9.42 7.27
CA PRO A 71 -4.42 9.46 6.01
C PRO A 71 -3.53 9.98 4.90
N PHE A 72 -3.94 9.69 3.67
CA PHE A 72 -3.33 10.20 2.45
C PHE A 72 -4.42 10.65 1.50
N HIS A 73 -4.12 11.66 0.67
CA HIS A 73 -5.08 12.22 -0.26
C HIS A 73 -4.92 11.58 -1.63
N VAL A 74 -6.01 11.05 -2.16
CA VAL A 74 -6.10 10.49 -3.52
C VAL A 74 -7.13 11.32 -4.28
N PRO A 75 -6.73 12.30 -5.11
CA PRO A 75 -7.67 13.17 -5.82
C PRO A 75 -8.64 12.41 -6.72
N ALA A 76 -8.20 11.27 -7.28
CA ALA A 76 -9.04 10.38 -8.07
C ALA A 76 -10.24 9.82 -7.28
N CYS A 77 -10.18 9.88 -5.94
CA CYS A 77 -11.22 9.42 -5.05
C CYS A 77 -12.16 10.53 -4.52
N SER A 78 -11.99 11.78 -4.98
CA SER A 78 -12.88 12.87 -4.57
C SER A 78 -14.23 12.79 -5.31
N GLY A 79 -15.32 13.12 -4.61
CA GLY A 79 -16.66 13.26 -5.20
C GLY A 79 -17.52 11.99 -5.21
N TYR A 80 -17.14 10.92 -4.51
CA TYR A 80 -18.00 9.74 -4.37
C TYR A 80 -19.17 9.98 -3.41
N THR A 81 -20.35 9.43 -3.73
CA THR A 81 -21.61 9.70 -3.00
C THR A 81 -22.21 8.49 -2.29
N GLU A 82 -21.66 7.27 -2.44
CA GLU A 82 -22.25 6.05 -1.87
C GLU A 82 -21.21 5.15 -1.18
N ALA A 83 -21.62 4.49 -0.10
CA ALA A 83 -20.87 3.45 0.60
C ALA A 83 -21.74 2.20 0.73
N CYS A 84 -21.22 1.02 0.37
CA CYS A 84 -21.94 -0.25 0.49
C CYS A 84 -21.14 -1.25 1.33
N GLY A 85 -21.84 -1.99 2.20
CA GLY A 85 -21.25 -2.90 3.19
C GLY A 85 -20.57 -4.13 2.58
N GLY A 86 -19.31 -4.34 2.95
CA GLY A 86 -18.47 -5.47 2.55
C GLY A 86 -16.99 -5.07 2.54
N ASN A 87 -16.08 -6.05 2.62
CA ASN A 87 -14.62 -5.85 2.74
C ASN A 87 -13.94 -5.27 1.47
N TRP A 88 -14.71 -4.67 0.57
CA TRP A 88 -14.28 -4.09 -0.71
C TRP A 88 -15.18 -2.91 -1.07
N LEU A 89 -14.59 -1.73 -1.32
CA LEU A 89 -15.28 -0.60 -1.94
C LEU A 89 -15.08 -0.69 -3.46
N LEU A 90 -16.18 -0.78 -4.21
CA LEU A 90 -16.21 -0.89 -5.66
C LEU A 90 -16.40 0.52 -6.27
N PHE A 91 -15.59 0.88 -7.25
CA PHE A 91 -15.66 2.17 -7.94
C PHE A 91 -16.48 2.02 -9.23
N SER A 92 -17.54 2.81 -9.39
CA SER A 92 -18.16 3.04 -10.69
C SER A 92 -17.84 4.46 -11.14
N VAL A 93 -16.96 4.59 -12.14
CA VAL A 93 -16.75 5.85 -12.85
C VAL A 93 -17.93 6.08 -13.79
N ARG A 94 -18.60 7.23 -13.68
CA ARG A 94 -19.50 7.67 -14.74
C ARG A 94 -18.63 8.29 -15.83
N THR A 95 -18.36 7.54 -16.89
CA THR A 95 -17.97 8.17 -18.15
C THR A 95 -19.19 8.96 -18.63
N ALA A 96 -19.11 10.29 -18.54
CA ALA A 96 -20.04 11.12 -19.28
C ALA A 96 -19.84 10.78 -20.76
N ALA A 97 -20.84 10.16 -21.38
CA ALA A 97 -20.90 10.05 -22.82
C ALA A 97 -21.09 11.47 -23.37
N SER A 98 -20.14 11.88 -24.21
CA SER A 98 -20.15 13.15 -24.95
C SER A 98 -21.34 13.24 -25.90
#